data_AF-A0A9P5U8X9-F1
#
_entry.id   AF-A0A9P5U8X9-F1
#
_cell.length_a   1.000
_cell.length_b   1.000
_cell.length_c   1.000
_cell.angle_alpha   90.00
_cell.angle_beta   90.00
_cell.angle_gamma   90.00
#
_symmetry.space_group_name_H-M   'P 1'
#
loop_
_entity.id
_entity.type
_entity.pdbx_description
1 polymer ?
#
loop_
_entity_poly.entity_id
_entity_poly.type
_entity_poly.pdbx_seq_one_letter_code
_entity_poly.pdbx_strand_id
1 'polypeptide(L)' 'MPKCFIHDTKSSSGTFFNHIRLGPPSASPKYEIKNRDLLQLGVDYQGGSEDICKSVKMRVELGREWQSGVNKF' A
#
# COMPACT_ATOMS: atom_id res chain seq x y z
N MET A 1 0.31 14.93 15.53
CA MET A 1 0.10 14.50 14.14
C MET A 1 -0.99 13.44 14.12
N PRO A 2 -1.98 13.53 13.21
CA PRO A 2 -2.99 12.48 13.08
C PRO A 2 -2.33 11.17 12.64
N LYS A 3 -2.79 10.05 13.21
CA LYS A 3 -2.33 8.71 12.81
C LYS A 3 -3.04 8.29 11.53
N CYS A 4 -2.28 7.77 10.58
CA CYS A 4 -2.82 7.16 9.36
C CYS A 4 -2.91 5.65 9.55
N PHE A 5 -3.97 5.03 9.04
CA PHE A 5 -4.16 3.59 9.09
C PHE A 5 -4.55 3.04 7.73
N ILE A 6 -4.15 1.80 7.45
CA ILE A 6 -4.60 1.02 6.31
C ILE A 6 -5.26 -0.26 6.76
N HIS A 7 -6.27 -0.70 6.01
CA HIS A 7 -6.84 -2.03 6.12
C HIS A 7 -7.24 -2.49 4.73
N ASP A 8 -7.10 -3.79 4.48
CA ASP A 8 -7.64 -4.38 3.27
C ASP A 8 -9.16 -4.61 3.44
N THR A 9 -9.94 -4.19 2.46
CA THR A 9 -11.40 -4.37 2.51
C THR A 9 -11.77 -5.73 1.93
N LYS A 10 -11.46 -5.97 0.65
CA LYS A 10 -11.82 -7.18 -0.10
C LYS A 10 -10.86 -7.42 -1.29
N SER A 11 -9.57 -7.11 -1.17
CA SER A 11 -8.64 -7.38 -2.26
C SER A 11 -8.60 -8.88 -2.57
N SER A 12 -8.74 -9.23 -3.86
CA SER A 12 -8.74 -10.64 -4.30
C SER A 12 -7.35 -11.25 -4.20
N SER A 13 -6.34 -10.55 -4.75
CA SER A 13 -4.93 -10.97 -4.77
C SER A 13 -4.14 -10.58 -3.51
N GLY A 14 -4.75 -9.84 -2.58
CA GLY A 14 -4.14 -9.43 -1.32
C GLY A 14 -3.54 -8.03 -1.33
N THR A 15 -3.46 -7.45 -0.13
CA THR A 15 -2.70 -6.22 0.17
C THR A 15 -1.57 -6.55 1.12
N PHE A 16 -0.39 -5.98 0.89
CA PHE A 16 0.83 -6.26 1.65
C PHE A 16 1.45 -4.97 2.17
N PHE A 17 1.81 -4.96 3.44
CA PHE A 17 2.45 -3.84 4.13
C PHE A 17 3.77 -4.31 4.70
N ASN A 18 4.86 -3.62 4.35
CA ASN A 18 6.22 -4.01 4.73
C ASN A 18 6.50 -5.50 4.51
N HIS A 19 6.13 -6.00 3.32
CA HIS A 19 6.27 -7.40 2.88
C HIS A 19 5.36 -8.42 3.57
N ILE A 20 4.48 -8.00 4.48
CA ILE A 20 3.54 -8.86 5.20
C ILE A 20 2.13 -8.65 4.66
N ARG A 21 1.39 -9.73 4.36
CA ARG A 21 -0.02 -9.63 3.95
C ARG A 21 -0.85 -9.09 5.11
N LEU A 22 -1.68 -8.08 4.86
CA LEU A 22 -2.50 -7.45 5.91
C LEU A 22 -3.49 -8.41 6.55
N GLY A 23 -4.00 -9.38 5.79
CA GLY A 23 -4.88 -10.42 6.29
C GLY A 23 -5.61 -11.15 5.16
N PRO A 24 -6.51 -12.08 5.51
CA PRO A 24 -7.44 -12.67 4.55
C PRO A 24 -8.46 -11.63 4.05
N PRO A 25 -9.02 -11.80 2.84
CA PRO A 25 -10.05 -10.90 2.32
C PRO A 25 -11.21 -10.79 3.31
N SER A 26 -11.76 -9.60 3.53
CA SER A 26 -12.86 -9.29 4.48
C SER A 26 -12.57 -9.32 5.99
N ALA A 27 -11.37 -9.71 6.44
CA ALA A 27 -11.03 -9.74 7.87
C ALA A 27 -9.65 -9.14 8.19
N SER A 28 -9.20 -8.16 7.39
CA SER A 28 -7.95 -7.43 7.67
C SER A 28 -8.11 -6.50 8.88
N PRO A 29 -7.21 -6.57 9.88
CA PRO A 29 -7.12 -5.54 10.91
C PRO A 29 -6.60 -4.22 10.31
N LYS A 30 -6.73 -3.14 11.10
CA LYS A 30 -6.15 -1.84 10.79
C LYS A 30 -4.69 -1.81 11.20
N TYR A 31 -3.81 -1.38 10.30
CA TYR A 31 -2.37 -1.21 10.53
C TYR A 31 -2.04 0.28 10.52
N GLU A 32 -1.34 0.75 11.56
CA GLU A 32 -0.83 2.11 11.58
C GLU A 32 0.28 2.26 10.53
N ILE A 33 0.14 3.23 9.63
CA ILE A 33 1.14 3.57 8.62
C ILE A 33 2.05 4.67 9.16
N LYS A 34 3.35 4.50 8.94
CA LYS A 34 4.40 5.47 9.22
C LYS A 34 5.03 5.97 7.93
N ASN A 35 5.71 7.10 8.04
CA ASN A 35 6.45 7.68 6.92
C ASN A 35 7.48 6.66 6.39
N ARG A 36 7.54 6.52 5.07
CA ARG A 36 8.39 5.62 4.29
C ARG A 36 8.04 4.13 4.35
N ASP A 37 6.91 3.75 4.93
CA ASP A 37 6.44 2.37 4.86
C ASP A 37 6.12 1.96 3.41
N LEU A 38 6.31 0.67 3.13
CA LEU A 38 6.05 0.08 1.82
C LEU A 38 4.65 -0.54 1.79
N LEU A 39 3.86 -0.14 0.81
CA LEU A 39 2.56 -0.74 0.49
C LEU A 39 2.64 -1.41 -0.87
N GLN A 40 2.14 -2.63 -0.96
CA GLN A 40 1.99 -3.37 -2.21
C GLN A 40 0.53 -3.83 -2.36
N LEU A 41 -0.02 -3.59 -3.54
CA LEU A 41 -1.35 -4.01 -3.95
C LEU A 41 -1.22 -5.17 -4.94
N GLY A 42 -1.80 -6.31 -4.58
CA GLY A 42 -1.77 -7.54 -5.36
C GLY A 42 -0.41 -8.25 -5.39
N VAL A 43 -0.36 -9.29 -6.21
CA VAL A 43 0.82 -10.10 -6.52
C VAL A 43 0.96 -10.20 -8.02
N ASP A 44 2.19 -10.36 -8.50
CA ASP A 44 2.43 -10.59 -9.93
C ASP A 44 1.85 -11.95 -10.32
N TYR A 45 1.03 -11.98 -11.37
CA TYR A 45 0.49 -13.22 -11.91
C TYR A 45 1.60 -14.01 -12.61
N GLN A 46 1.81 -15.26 -12.19
CA GLN A 46 2.88 -16.13 -12.72
C GLN A 46 2.37 -17.13 -13.78
N GLY A 47 1.10 -17.06 -14.17
CA GLY A 47 0.41 -18.12 -14.92
C GLY A 47 0.20 -17.90 -16.42
N GLY A 48 1.04 -17.13 -17.12
CA GLY A 48 0.95 -17.01 -18.59
C GLY A 48 1.43 -15.67 -19.18
N SER A 49 1.34 -15.56 -20.50
CA SER A 49 1.88 -14.48 -21.36
C SER A 49 1.12 -13.16 -21.35
N GLU A 50 0.16 -12.97 -20.44
CA GLU A 50 -0.64 -11.76 -20.36
C GLU A 50 -0.07 -10.78 -19.32
N ASP A 51 0.45 -9.64 -19.78
CA ASP A 51 1.11 -8.62 -18.95
C ASP A 51 0.17 -7.77 -18.08
N ILE A 52 -1.10 -8.16 -17.97
CA ILE A 52 -2.17 -7.35 -17.41
C ILE A 52 -2.38 -7.51 -15.89
N CYS A 53 -1.68 -8.43 -15.21
CA CYS A 53 -1.74 -8.58 -13.75
C CYS A 53 -0.35 -8.47 -13.10
N LYS A 54 0.10 -7.22 -12.89
CA LYS A 54 1.28 -6.89 -12.08
C LYS A 54 0.87 -6.25 -10.76
N SER A 55 1.70 -6.45 -9.74
CA SER A 55 1.57 -5.77 -8.45
C SER A 55 1.99 -4.30 -8.57
N VAL A 56 1.31 -3.44 -7.81
CA VAL A 56 1.72 -2.03 -7.64
C VAL A 56 2.41 -1.91 -6.30
N LYS A 57 3.63 -1.36 -6.27
CA LYS A 57 4.40 -1.10 -5.04
C LYS A 57 4.63 0.39 -4.88
N MET A 58 4.34 0.92 -3.70
CA MET A 58 4.47 2.34 -3.40
C MET A 58 5.05 2.55 -2.01
N ARG A 59 5.83 3.63 -1.85
CA ARG A 59 6.29 4.11 -0.56
C ARG A 59 5.37 5.24 -0.09
N VAL A 60 4.80 5.11 1.09
CA VAL A 60 3.92 6.14 1.66
C VAL A 60 4.75 7.22 2.32
N GLU A 61 4.43 8.48 2.06
CA GLU A 61 5.10 9.61 2.69
C GLU A 61 4.12 10.40 3.57
N LEU A 62 4.48 10.58 4.84
CA LEU A 62 3.68 11.27 5.86
C LEU A 62 4.50 12.38 6.53
N GLY A 63 3.85 13.37 7.12
CA GLY A 63 4.52 14.44 7.88
C GLY A 63 5.25 15.46 7.00
N ARG A 64 4.83 15.63 5.75
CA ARG A 64 5.35 16.62 4.80
C ARG A 64 4.63 17.96 4.85
N GLU A 65 4.04 18.30 6.01
CA GLU A 65 3.36 19.58 6.26
C GLU A 65 4.25 20.78 5.84
N TRP A 66 5.57 20.66 6.03
CA TRP A 66 6.56 21.69 5.68
C TRP A 66 6.87 21.79 4.18
N GLN A 67 6.48 20.79 3.37
CA GLN A 67 6.65 20.79 1.90
C GLN A 67 5.39 21.28 1.17
N SER A 68 4.32 21.70 1.86
CA SER A 68 3.10 22.20 1.22
C SER A 68 3.26 23.57 0.53
N GLY A 69 4.47 24.13 0.53
CA GLY A 69 4.80 25.26 -0.33
C GLY A 69 4.78 24.83 -1.80
N VAL A 70 4.33 25.72 -2.68
CA VAL A 70 4.28 25.48 -4.14
C VAL A 70 5.66 25.00 -4.61
N ASN A 71 5.71 23.78 -5.18
CA ASN A 71 6.91 23.26 -5.80
C ASN A 71 7.23 24.15 -7.02
N LYS A 72 8.29 24.97 -6.94
CA LYS A 72 8.67 25.97 -7.97
C LYS A 72 9.52 25.36 -9.10
N PHE A 73 9.43 24.06 -9.33
CA PHE A 73 10.19 23.36 -10.35
C PHE A 73 9.29 22.35 -11.07
#